data_AF-A0A158HPS2-F1
#
_entry.id   AF-A0A158HPS2-F1
#
_cell.length_a   1.000
_cell.length_b   1.000
_cell.length_c   1.000
_cell.angle_alpha   90.00
_cell.angle_beta   90.00
_cell.angle_gamma   90.00
#
_symmetry.space_group_name_H-M   'P 1'
#
loop_
_entity.id
_entity.type
_entity.pdbx_description
1 polymer ?
#
loop_
_entity_poly.entity_id
_entity_poly.type
_entity_poly.pdbx_seq_one_letter_code
_entity_poly.pdbx_strand_id
1 'polypeptide(L)'
;MKAKQTYSAEFKEQALSKVLRRGSQTVGSVADELNVNSFTLRNWMKGTMSAARGPGSEHAKRPEDWSLEDRLLALQQSHGLVDEALNAWCRERGLFVHHLAQWRSDFCAASGTGSRRENAQEVRELKQVNVQLQRELNRKEKALAEAAALLVLQKKYRALFEGEAE
;
A
#
# COMPACT_ATOMS: atom_id res chain seq x y z
N MET A 1 18.62 -15.23 5.92
CA MET A 1 17.37 -15.05 5.15
C MET A 1 16.44 -16.21 5.47
N LYS A 2 15.24 -15.99 6.02
CA LYS A 2 14.30 -17.10 6.32
C LYS A 2 13.75 -17.63 4.99
N ALA A 3 13.93 -18.92 4.72
CA ALA A 3 13.40 -19.58 3.53
C ALA A 3 11.88 -19.41 3.48
N LYS A 4 11.34 -18.98 2.33
CA LYS A 4 9.89 -18.96 2.12
C LYS A 4 9.42 -20.41 2.05
N GLN A 5 8.59 -20.85 3.00
CA GLN A 5 7.94 -22.14 2.89
C GLN A 5 6.94 -22.10 1.72
N THR A 6 7.20 -22.94 0.73
CA THR A 6 6.31 -23.13 -0.41
C THR A 6 5.35 -24.26 -0.07
N TYR A 7 4.05 -23.97 -0.11
CA TYR A 7 2.99 -24.97 0.10
C TYR A 7 2.39 -25.36 -1.25
N SER A 8 2.12 -26.66 -1.45
CA SER A 8 1.44 -27.16 -2.65
C SER A 8 0.01 -26.58 -2.76
N ALA A 9 -0.53 -26.53 -3.98
CA ALA A 9 -1.88 -26.03 -4.22
C ALA A 9 -2.93 -26.89 -3.49
N GLU A 10 -2.79 -28.21 -3.56
CA GLU A 10 -3.68 -29.17 -2.90
C GLU A 10 -3.72 -28.98 -1.38
N PHE A 11 -2.56 -28.75 -0.75
CA PHE A 11 -2.49 -28.50 0.69
C PHE A 11 -3.17 -27.19 1.07
N LYS A 12 -3.03 -26.13 0.26
CA LYS A 12 -3.72 -24.86 0.49
C LYS A 12 -5.24 -25.06 0.42
N GLU A 13 -5.75 -25.78 -0.56
CA GLU A 13 -7.18 -26.07 -0.70
C GLU A 13 -7.72 -26.90 0.47
N GLN A 14 -6.98 -27.92 0.90
CA GLN A 14 -7.34 -28.72 2.07
C GLN A 14 -7.36 -27.87 3.34
N ALA A 15 -6.34 -27.03 3.56
CA ALA A 15 -6.29 -26.12 4.70
C ALA A 15 -7.47 -25.14 4.68
N LEU A 16 -7.81 -24.58 3.53
CA LEU A 16 -8.93 -23.66 3.36
C LEU A 16 -10.28 -24.34 3.61
N SER A 17 -10.51 -25.54 3.07
CA SER A 17 -11.75 -26.29 3.30
C SER A 17 -11.95 -26.63 4.79
N LYS A 18 -10.87 -27.00 5.49
CA LYS A 18 -10.90 -27.26 6.94
C LYS A 18 -11.23 -26.00 7.73
N VAL A 19 -10.63 -24.86 7.37
CA VAL A 19 -10.92 -23.57 8.01
C VAL A 19 -12.35 -23.09 7.75
N LEU A 20 -12.90 -23.31 6.55
CA LEU A 20 -14.30 -22.96 6.26
C LEU A 20 -15.28 -23.83 7.04
N ARG A 21 -14.90 -25.07 7.38
CA ARG A 21 -15.70 -26.02 8.17
C ARG A 21 -15.45 -25.98 9.68
N ARG A 22 -14.61 -25.05 10.15
CA ARG A 22 -14.10 -25.02 11.54
C ARG A 22 -15.16 -24.81 12.65
N GLY A 23 -16.41 -24.48 12.30
CA GLY A 23 -17.47 -24.21 13.27
C GLY A 23 -17.05 -23.16 14.31
N SER A 24 -17.03 -23.54 15.59
CA SER A 24 -16.63 -22.69 16.72
C SER A 24 -15.12 -22.58 16.95
N GLN A 25 -14.28 -23.34 16.22
CA GLN A 25 -12.83 -23.28 16.39
C GLN A 25 -12.26 -21.96 15.86
N THR A 26 -11.22 -21.46 16.51
CA THR A 26 -10.52 -20.26 16.06
C THR A 26 -9.62 -20.56 14.87
N VAL A 27 -9.39 -19.56 14.01
CA VAL A 27 -8.46 -19.69 12.87
C VAL A 27 -7.03 -19.99 13.33
N GLY A 28 -6.66 -19.55 14.55
CA GLY A 28 -5.38 -19.89 15.18
C GLY A 28 -5.26 -21.39 15.47
N SER A 29 -6.27 -21.97 16.13
CA SER A 29 -6.29 -23.41 16.45
C SER A 29 -6.14 -24.29 15.20
N VAL A 30 -6.84 -23.94 14.12
CA VAL A 30 -6.74 -24.70 12.85
C VAL A 30 -5.36 -24.54 12.21
N ALA A 31 -4.71 -23.38 12.38
CA ALA A 31 -3.37 -23.14 11.89
C ALA A 31 -2.34 -23.96 12.66
N ASP A 32 -2.49 -24.05 13.98
CA ASP A 32 -1.62 -24.84 14.86
C ASP A 32 -1.76 -26.34 14.55
N GLU A 33 -2.98 -26.85 14.34
CA GLU A 33 -3.23 -28.24 13.92
C GLU A 33 -2.59 -28.59 12.56
N LEU A 34 -2.55 -27.64 11.63
CA LEU A 34 -1.96 -27.82 10.30
C LEU A 34 -0.46 -27.49 10.27
N ASN A 35 0.12 -27.08 11.40
CA ASN A 35 1.48 -26.59 11.52
C ASN A 35 1.81 -25.46 10.52
N VAL A 36 0.83 -24.58 10.27
CA VAL A 36 0.94 -23.41 9.39
C VAL A 36 0.88 -22.16 10.24
N ASN A 37 1.66 -21.13 9.89
CA ASN A 37 1.54 -19.84 10.56
C ASN A 37 0.11 -19.27 10.39
N SER A 38 -0.53 -18.89 11.50
CA SER A 38 -1.88 -18.30 11.51
C SER A 38 -2.04 -17.08 10.59
N PHE A 39 -0.95 -16.34 10.34
CA PHE A 39 -0.93 -15.22 9.38
C PHE A 39 -1.00 -15.72 7.93
N THR A 40 -0.27 -16.78 7.60
CA THR A 40 -0.29 -17.41 6.27
C THR A 40 -1.68 -17.96 5.94
N LEU A 41 -2.32 -18.64 6.89
CA LEU A 41 -3.66 -19.19 6.72
C LEU A 41 -4.72 -18.09 6.54
N ARG A 42 -4.61 -16.99 7.29
CA ARG A 42 -5.44 -15.78 7.11
C ARG A 42 -5.25 -15.13 5.74
N ASN A 43 -4.02 -15.07 5.23
CA ASN A 43 -3.74 -14.53 3.90
C ASN A 43 -4.35 -15.40 2.79
N TRP A 44 -4.30 -16.72 2.91
CA TRP A 44 -4.98 -17.61 1.96
C TRP A 44 -6.50 -17.43 2.00
N MET A 45 -7.09 -17.27 3.19
CA MET A 45 -8.52 -16.99 3.34
C MET A 45 -8.92 -15.66 2.69
N LYS A 46 -8.11 -14.60 2.85
CA LYS A 46 -8.33 -13.32 2.17
C LYS A 46 -8.24 -13.46 0.65
N GLY A 47 -7.26 -14.23 0.18
CA GLY A 47 -7.07 -14.54 -1.24
C GLY A 47 -8.26 -15.29 -1.84
N THR A 48 -8.80 -16.31 -1.16
CA THR A 48 -9.99 -17.04 -1.65
C THR A 48 -11.27 -16.23 -1.55
N MET A 49 -11.45 -15.42 -0.52
CA MET A 49 -12.55 -14.45 -0.47
C MET A 49 -12.47 -13.51 -1.67
N SER A 50 -11.28 -13.00 -2.00
CA SER A 50 -11.04 -12.15 -3.17
C SER A 50 -11.20 -12.87 -4.51
N ALA A 51 -10.95 -14.18 -4.58
CA ALA A 51 -11.08 -14.98 -5.81
C ALA A 51 -12.50 -15.54 -6.03
N ALA A 52 -13.22 -15.88 -4.95
CA ALA A 52 -14.64 -16.24 -4.98
C ALA A 52 -15.53 -15.02 -5.25
N ARG A 53 -15.00 -13.82 -5.03
CA ARG A 53 -15.56 -12.55 -5.54
C ARG A 53 -15.15 -12.42 -6.99
N GLY A 54 -15.97 -12.94 -7.89
CA GLY A 54 -15.75 -12.80 -9.34
C GLY A 54 -15.56 -11.33 -9.76
N PRO A 55 -15.04 -11.08 -10.97
CA PRO A 55 -14.71 -9.74 -11.48
C PRO A 55 -15.92 -8.79 -11.65
N GLY A 56 -17.13 -9.24 -11.31
CA GLY A 56 -18.38 -8.46 -11.32
C GLY A 56 -18.98 -8.18 -9.94
N SER A 57 -18.28 -8.50 -8.84
CA SER A 57 -18.69 -7.98 -7.53
C SER A 57 -18.36 -6.50 -7.50
N GLU A 58 -19.35 -5.65 -7.86
CA GLU A 58 -19.35 -4.22 -7.57
C GLU A 58 -19.28 -4.04 -6.04
N HIS A 59 -18.09 -4.19 -5.49
CA HIS A 59 -17.87 -3.75 -4.14
C HIS A 59 -17.89 -2.23 -4.13
N ALA A 60 -18.52 -1.72 -3.09
CA ALA A 60 -18.21 -0.47 -2.42
C ALA A 60 -16.71 -0.12 -2.53
N LYS A 61 -16.32 0.52 -3.63
CA LYS A 61 -14.98 1.10 -3.79
C LYS A 61 -14.88 2.19 -2.73
N ARG A 62 -13.76 2.23 -1.98
CA ARG A 62 -13.54 3.35 -1.06
C ARG A 62 -13.60 4.63 -1.88
N PRO A 63 -14.20 5.72 -1.38
CA PRO A 63 -14.29 7.00 -2.10
C PRO A 63 -12.94 7.46 -2.71
N GLU A 64 -11.82 7.16 -2.04
CA GLU A 64 -10.46 7.44 -2.50
C GLU A 64 -10.03 6.64 -3.74
N ASP A 65 -10.50 5.39 -3.87
CA ASP A 65 -10.16 4.47 -4.97
C ASP A 65 -10.96 4.76 -6.26
N TRP A 66 -11.89 5.73 -6.24
CA TRP A 66 -12.64 6.14 -7.43
C TRP A 66 -11.78 7.02 -8.34
N SER A 67 -11.64 6.62 -9.60
CA SER A 67 -11.00 7.43 -10.64
C SER A 67 -11.82 8.70 -10.91
N LEU A 68 -11.19 9.75 -11.48
CA LEU A 68 -11.93 10.96 -11.84
C LEU A 68 -13.06 10.69 -12.85
N GLU A 69 -12.84 9.77 -13.79
CA GLU A 69 -13.86 9.34 -14.75
C GLU A 69 -15.03 8.62 -14.05
N ASP A 70 -14.72 7.70 -13.13
CA ASP A 70 -15.73 6.99 -12.33
C ASP A 70 -16.54 7.97 -11.46
N ARG A 71 -15.88 8.98 -10.87
CA ARG A 71 -16.55 10.03 -10.07
C ARG A 71 -17.48 10.88 -10.94
N LEU A 72 -17.07 11.24 -12.15
CA LEU A 72 -17.91 11.99 -13.08
C LEU A 72 -19.15 11.16 -13.48
N LEU A 73 -18.95 9.89 -13.83
CA LEU A 73 -20.03 8.97 -14.18
C LEU A 73 -20.99 8.78 -12.99
N ALA A 74 -20.46 8.66 -11.77
CA ALA A 74 -21.24 8.58 -10.55
C ALA A 74 -22.12 9.83 -10.35
N LEU A 75 -21.55 11.02 -10.53
CA LEU A 75 -22.29 12.28 -10.45
C LEU A 75 -23.40 12.33 -11.50
N GLN A 76 -23.13 11.91 -12.74
CA GLN A 76 -24.12 11.87 -13.81
C GLN A 76 -25.23 10.85 -13.55
N GLN A 77 -24.91 9.67 -13.03
CA GLN A 77 -25.89 8.62 -12.72
C GLN A 77 -26.76 8.97 -11.51
N SER A 78 -26.17 9.64 -10.51
CA SER A 78 -26.91 10.16 -9.35
C SER A 78 -27.74 11.41 -9.66
N HIS A 79 -27.54 12.03 -10.82
CA HIS A 79 -28.23 13.25 -11.22
C HIS A 79 -29.73 12.97 -11.45
N GLY A 80 -30.58 13.51 -10.57
CA GLY A 80 -32.03 13.34 -10.61
C GLY A 80 -32.58 12.34 -9.59
N LEU A 81 -31.71 11.63 -8.85
CA LEU A 81 -32.13 10.87 -7.69
C LEU A 81 -32.34 11.80 -6.48
N VAL A 82 -33.41 11.56 -5.72
CA VAL A 82 -33.79 12.38 -4.55
C VAL A 82 -33.80 11.50 -3.30
N ASP A 83 -33.34 12.07 -2.18
CA ASP A 83 -33.38 11.55 -0.81
C ASP A 83 -33.15 10.03 -0.67
N GLU A 84 -34.22 9.23 -0.59
CA GLU A 84 -34.14 7.79 -0.36
C GLU A 84 -33.46 7.05 -1.51
N ALA A 85 -33.81 7.39 -2.75
CA ALA A 85 -33.24 6.76 -3.94
C ALA A 85 -31.74 7.08 -4.07
N LEU A 86 -31.37 8.32 -3.73
CA LEU A 86 -29.97 8.75 -3.73
C LEU A 86 -29.16 8.01 -2.66
N ASN A 87 -29.71 7.89 -1.45
CA ASN A 87 -29.07 7.17 -0.35
C ASN A 87 -28.93 5.67 -0.65
N ALA A 88 -29.94 5.04 -1.22
CA ALA A 88 -29.89 3.63 -1.64
C ALA A 88 -28.79 3.40 -2.68
N TRP A 89 -28.77 4.23 -3.74
CA TRP A 89 -27.75 4.19 -4.79
C TRP A 89 -26.34 4.39 -4.24
N CYS A 90 -26.17 5.32 -3.28
CA CYS A 90 -24.89 5.53 -2.61
C CYS A 90 -24.44 4.29 -1.83
N ARG A 91 -25.35 3.66 -1.07
CA ARG A 91 -25.04 2.48 -0.24
C ARG A 91 -24.63 1.26 -1.07
N GLU A 92 -25.30 1.03 -2.19
CA GLU A 92 -24.94 -0.05 -3.13
C GLU A 92 -23.49 0.09 -3.62
N ARG A 93 -23.03 1.34 -3.77
CA ARG A 93 -21.70 1.68 -4.30
C ARG A 93 -20.68 2.03 -3.23
N GLY A 94 -21.01 1.89 -1.94
CA GLY A 94 -20.09 2.21 -0.84
C GLY A 94 -19.83 3.69 -0.63
N LEU A 95 -20.70 4.55 -1.14
CA LEU A 95 -20.59 5.99 -1.08
C LEU A 95 -21.60 6.57 -0.10
N PHE A 96 -21.44 7.86 0.16
CA PHE A 96 -22.38 8.66 0.93
C PHE A 96 -22.65 9.94 0.15
N VAL A 97 -23.80 10.57 0.41
CA VAL A 97 -24.23 11.79 -0.29
C VAL A 97 -23.20 12.91 -0.17
N HIS A 98 -22.53 13.04 0.97
CA HIS A 98 -21.48 14.06 1.15
C HIS A 98 -20.28 13.86 0.22
N HIS A 99 -19.94 12.62 -0.15
CA HIS A 99 -18.88 12.35 -1.13
C HIS A 99 -19.24 12.87 -2.51
N LEU A 100 -20.49 12.69 -2.95
CA LEU A 100 -20.98 13.24 -4.22
C LEU A 100 -20.96 14.78 -4.21
N ALA A 101 -21.41 15.38 -3.10
CA ALA A 101 -21.38 16.84 -2.95
C ALA A 101 -19.94 17.39 -2.99
N GLN A 102 -19.01 16.72 -2.31
CA GLN A 102 -17.60 17.07 -2.33
C GLN A 102 -17.02 16.95 -3.74
N TRP A 103 -17.23 15.82 -4.43
CA TRP A 103 -16.72 15.64 -5.79
C TRP A 103 -17.25 16.68 -6.76
N ARG A 104 -18.54 17.05 -6.66
CA ARG A 104 -19.11 18.14 -7.46
C ARG A 104 -18.38 19.46 -7.19
N SER A 105 -18.12 19.78 -5.93
CA SER A 105 -17.35 20.96 -5.54
C SER A 105 -15.93 20.91 -6.09
N ASP A 106 -15.25 19.77 -5.96
CA ASP A 106 -13.88 19.56 -6.43
C ASP A 106 -13.78 19.74 -7.96
N PHE A 107 -14.74 19.21 -8.73
CA PHE A 107 -14.79 19.41 -10.18
C PHE A 107 -14.96 20.88 -10.57
N CYS A 108 -15.82 21.62 -9.86
CA CYS A 108 -16.01 23.05 -10.09
C CYS A 108 -14.79 23.87 -9.64
N ALA A 109 -14.18 23.52 -8.51
CA ALA A 109 -13.03 24.20 -7.93
C ALA A 109 -11.72 23.94 -8.68
N ALA A 110 -11.53 22.73 -9.23
CA ALA A 110 -10.35 22.37 -10.02
C ALA A 110 -10.25 23.15 -11.34
N SER A 111 -11.36 23.74 -11.82
CA SER A 111 -11.36 24.68 -12.95
C SER A 111 -10.86 26.09 -12.55
N GLY A 112 -10.80 26.37 -11.24
CA GLY A 112 -10.23 27.58 -10.69
C GLY A 112 -8.72 27.63 -10.90
N THR A 113 -8.27 28.60 -11.69
CA THR A 113 -6.87 28.83 -12.09
C THR A 113 -5.86 29.01 -10.94
N GLY A 114 -6.31 29.09 -9.68
CA GLY A 114 -5.48 29.19 -8.47
C GLY A 114 -4.74 27.89 -8.14
N SER A 115 -5.46 26.76 -8.06
CA SER A 115 -4.88 25.48 -7.62
C SER A 115 -3.77 24.96 -8.54
N ARG A 116 -3.87 25.19 -9.85
CA ARG A 116 -2.81 24.81 -10.80
C ARG A 116 -1.53 25.64 -10.65
N ARG A 117 -1.64 26.92 -10.26
CA ARG A 117 -0.47 27.80 -10.06
C ARG A 117 0.21 27.51 -8.74
N GLU A 118 -0.56 27.29 -7.68
CA GLU A 118 -0.06 26.89 -6.35
C GLU A 118 0.64 25.53 -6.43
N ASN A 119 0.00 24.52 -7.03
CA ASN A 119 0.62 23.22 -7.27
C ASN A 119 1.92 23.32 -8.09
N ALA A 120 2.00 24.23 -9.07
CA ALA A 120 3.22 24.40 -9.86
C ALA A 120 4.36 25.04 -9.06
N GLN A 121 4.05 25.91 -8.10
CA GLN A 121 5.04 26.50 -7.18
C GLN A 121 5.52 25.46 -6.18
N GLU A 122 4.61 24.74 -5.52
CA GLU A 122 4.94 23.65 -4.59
C GLU A 122 5.83 22.58 -5.26
N VAL A 123 5.49 22.17 -6.49
CA VAL A 123 6.30 21.20 -7.25
C VAL A 123 7.70 21.74 -7.54
N ARG A 124 7.87 23.05 -7.78
CA ARG A 124 9.20 23.65 -7.98
C ARG A 124 10.00 23.68 -6.68
N GLU A 125 9.38 24.06 -5.58
CA GLU A 125 10.01 24.09 -4.25
C GLU A 125 10.44 22.69 -3.82
N LEU A 126 9.56 21.70 -3.93
CA LEU A 126 9.87 20.30 -3.64
C LEU A 126 11.03 19.77 -4.49
N LYS A 127 11.07 20.13 -5.78
CA LYS A 127 12.20 19.78 -6.66
C LYS A 127 13.51 20.41 -6.20
N GLN A 128 13.50 21.68 -5.80
CA GLN A 128 14.70 22.36 -5.30
C GLN A 128 15.21 21.72 -4.01
N VAL A 129 14.32 21.47 -3.05
CA VAL A 129 14.64 20.79 -1.80
C VAL A 129 15.20 19.39 -2.07
N ASN A 130 14.60 18.63 -2.99
CA ASN A 130 15.07 17.30 -3.34
C ASN A 130 16.50 17.32 -3.91
N VAL A 131 16.80 18.24 -4.82
CA VAL A 131 18.15 18.41 -5.37
C VAL A 131 19.14 18.80 -4.29
N GLN A 132 18.76 19.68 -3.35
CA GLN A 132 19.61 20.07 -2.24
C GLN A 132 19.90 18.88 -1.31
N LEU A 133 18.87 18.14 -0.91
CA LEU A 133 19.00 16.96 -0.07
C LEU A 133 19.89 15.90 -0.74
N GLN A 134 19.74 15.69 -2.04
CA GLN A 134 20.57 14.73 -2.77
C GLN A 134 22.05 15.14 -2.83
N ARG A 135 22.34 16.45 -2.94
CA ARG A 135 23.71 16.97 -2.85
C ARG A 135 24.30 16.77 -1.46
N GLU A 136 23.52 17.04 -0.41
CA GLU A 136 23.96 16.83 0.97
C GLU A 136 24.21 15.36 1.28
N LEU A 137 23.33 14.48 0.79
CA LEU A 137 23.48 13.03 0.88
C LEU A 137 24.79 12.58 0.22
N ASN A 138 25.04 12.98 -1.02
CA ASN A 138 26.27 12.64 -1.74
C ASN A 138 27.54 13.12 -1.03
N ARG A 139 27.51 14.31 -0.40
CA ARG A 139 28.66 14.82 0.38
C ARG A 139 28.89 13.98 1.64
N LYS A 140 27.83 13.62 2.34
CA LYS A 140 27.89 12.76 3.54
C LYS A 140 28.38 11.35 3.20
N GLU A 141 27.92 10.78 2.09
CA GLU A 141 28.37 9.48 1.60
C GLU A 141 29.86 9.48 1.23
N LYS A 142 30.35 10.54 0.58
CA LYS A 142 31.79 10.69 0.28
C LYS A 142 32.62 10.78 1.56
N ALA A 143 32.22 11.61 2.53
CA ALA A 143 32.90 11.71 3.81
C ALA A 143 32.89 10.37 4.58
N LEU A 144 31.78 9.63 4.52
CA LEU A 144 31.68 8.29 5.09
C LEU A 144 32.62 7.30 4.39
N ALA A 145 32.72 7.34 3.06
CA ALA A 145 33.63 6.49 2.30
C ALA A 145 35.10 6.80 2.61
N GLU A 146 35.46 8.08 2.73
CA GLU A 146 36.80 8.51 3.15
C GLU A 146 37.12 8.04 4.58
N ALA A 147 36.19 8.20 5.53
CA ALA A 147 36.37 7.69 6.89
C ALA A 147 36.54 6.16 6.91
N ALA A 148 35.76 5.42 6.12
CA ALA A 148 35.90 3.98 5.99
C ALA A 148 37.26 3.59 5.39
N ALA A 149 37.75 4.31 4.38
CA ALA A 149 39.06 4.09 3.78
C ALA A 149 40.19 4.32 4.80
N LEU A 150 40.10 5.39 5.61
CA LEU A 150 41.06 5.67 6.69
C LEU A 150 41.08 4.56 7.75
N LEU A 151 39.91 4.06 8.16
CA LEU A 151 39.82 2.93 9.10
C LEU A 151 40.44 1.65 8.53
N VAL A 152 40.21 1.36 7.26
CA VAL A 152 40.82 0.21 6.58
C VAL A 152 42.34 0.37 6.50
N LEU A 153 42.83 1.56 6.15
CA LEU A 153 44.26 1.84 6.08
C LEU A 153 44.93 1.70 7.46
N GLN A 154 44.31 2.25 8.50
CA GLN A 154 44.79 2.12 9.87
C GLN A 154 44.88 0.65 10.32
N LYS A 155 43.88 -0.17 9.97
CA LYS A 155 43.89 -1.61 10.25
C LYS A 155 45.03 -2.32 9.52
N LYS A 156 45.25 -2.01 8.24
CA LYS A 156 46.35 -2.59 7.44
C LYS A 156 47.72 -2.18 7.99
N TYR A 157 47.88 -0.92 8.37
CA TYR A 157 49.12 -0.42 8.97
C TYR A 157 49.44 -1.15 10.27
N ARG A 158 48.46 -1.29 11.18
CA ARG A 158 48.64 -2.07 12.42
C ARG A 158 49.04 -3.52 12.13
N ALA A 159 48.39 -4.17 11.17
CA ALA A 159 48.73 -5.55 10.81
C ALA A 159 50.16 -5.72 10.26
N LEU A 160 50.70 -4.73 9.55
CA LEU A 160 52.09 -4.76 9.08
C LEU A 160 53.08 -4.61 10.25
N PHE A 161 52.85 -3.67 11.16
CA PHE A 161 53.76 -3.38 12.27
C PHE A 161 53.65 -4.36 13.44
N GLU A 162 52.47 -4.94 13.68
CA GLU A 162 52.26 -5.98 14.70
C GLU A 162 52.70 -7.36 14.18
N GLY A 163 52.80 -7.56 12.85
CA GLY A 163 53.32 -8.78 12.24
C GLY A 163 54.85 -8.86 12.13
N GLU A 164 55.57 -7.76 12.39
CA GLU A 164 57.05 -7.72 12.46
C GLU A 164 57.57 -7.90 13.91
N ALA A 165 56.68 -7.98 14.90
CA ALA A 165 57.02 -8.09 16.32
C ALA A 165 56.91 -9.52 16.89
N GLU A 166 56.84 -10.54 16.03
CA GLU A 166 56.99 -11.96 16.38
C GLU A 166 58.27 -12.56 15.78
#